data_AF-A0A962EC96-F1
#
_entry.id   AF-A0A962EC96-F1
#
_cell.length_a   1.000
_cell.length_b   1.000
_cell.length_c   1.000
_cell.angle_alpha   90.00
_cell.angle_beta   90.00
_cell.angle_gamma   90.00
#
_symmetry.space_group_name_H-M   'P 1'
#
loop_
_entity.id
_entity.type
_entity.pdbx_description
1 polymer ?
#
loop_
_entity_poly.entity_id
_entity_poly.type
_entity_poly.pdbx_seq_one_letter_code
_entity_poly.pdbx_strand_id
1 'polypeptide(L)'
;MDCKRLSRVGHRWIVALCLAVSAPLAWAAVDESDLLPVEQAFALSAEAPARDLAEVRFAIAPGYYLYRHRLGLAAVDNSMQLAPFSVPDGEPKHDEFFGDVETYRESLTLSQLLPELPASTQSLELEVRYQGCADIGICYPPQRTRVTLRLPPGGSLGTVAPADFADTSPRVSGLSLGVPGGGSLLAGNAQDALPEDEAFRFEAIATAPDQMLVRFT
;
A
#
# COMPACT_ATOMS: atom_id res chain seq x y z
N MET A 1 -56.43 61.78 4.50
CA MET A 1 -55.14 62.35 4.09
C MET A 1 -54.24 62.23 5.31
N ASP A 2 -53.26 61.35 5.47
CA ASP A 2 -52.48 60.42 4.63
C ASP A 2 -51.91 59.37 5.61
N CYS A 3 -52.06 58.06 5.43
CA CYS A 3 -51.39 57.17 4.46
C CYS A 3 -49.86 57.00 4.67
N LYS A 4 -49.51 55.85 5.25
CA LYS A 4 -48.26 55.07 5.07
C LYS A 4 -46.92 55.68 5.54
N ARG A 5 -46.38 55.08 6.61
CA ARG A 5 -44.94 54.71 6.65
C ARG A 5 -44.66 53.55 7.61
N LEU A 6 -45.18 52.37 7.26
CA LEU A 6 -44.67 51.09 7.76
C LEU A 6 -43.50 50.61 6.87
N SER A 7 -42.53 49.98 7.52
CA SER A 7 -41.54 49.04 6.95
C SER A 7 -40.48 49.60 6.00
N ARG A 8 -39.21 49.62 6.46
CA ARG A 8 -38.05 49.61 5.56
C ARG A 8 -36.73 49.20 6.25
N VAL A 9 -36.75 48.21 7.14
CA VAL A 9 -35.52 47.68 7.78
C VAL A 9 -35.24 46.20 7.46
N GLY A 10 -36.18 45.46 6.86
CA GLY A 10 -36.11 43.99 6.79
C GLY A 10 -35.70 43.34 5.46
N HIS A 11 -34.95 44.00 4.55
CA HIS A 11 -34.76 43.39 3.22
C HIS A 11 -33.42 43.58 2.51
N ARG A 12 -32.38 44.11 3.18
CA ARG A 12 -31.06 44.30 2.54
C ARG A 12 -29.98 43.32 3.00
N TRP A 13 -30.30 42.36 3.87
CA TRP A 13 -29.33 41.41 4.43
C TRP A 13 -29.49 39.96 3.96
N ILE A 14 -30.52 39.64 3.16
CA ILE A 14 -30.81 38.24 2.77
C ILE A 14 -30.38 37.92 1.32
N VAL A 15 -30.07 38.90 0.46
CA VAL A 15 -29.88 38.64 -0.99
C VAL A 15 -28.40 38.56 -1.43
N ALA A 16 -27.40 38.79 -0.58
CA ALA A 16 -26.00 38.81 -1.02
C ALA A 16 -25.05 37.88 -0.25
N LEU A 17 -25.58 36.84 0.41
CA LEU A 17 -24.76 35.77 1.03
C LEU A 17 -24.83 34.44 0.24
N CYS A 18 -25.55 34.39 -0.89
CA CYS A 18 -25.70 33.18 -1.70
C CYS A 18 -24.74 33.09 -2.90
N LEU A 19 -23.71 33.93 -3.01
CA LEU A 19 -22.89 34.05 -4.23
C LEU A 19 -21.39 33.73 -4.03
N ALA A 20 -21.02 32.90 -3.06
CA ALA A 20 -19.60 32.68 -2.77
C ALA A 20 -19.23 31.27 -2.26
N VAL A 21 -19.83 30.18 -2.77
CA VAL A 21 -19.19 28.84 -2.67
C VAL A 21 -19.66 27.97 -3.86
N SER A 22 -19.19 28.26 -5.06
CA SER A 22 -19.22 27.32 -6.18
C SER A 22 -17.81 27.17 -6.73
N ALA A 23 -16.91 26.66 -5.89
CA ALA A 23 -15.67 26.09 -6.38
C ALA A 23 -16.02 24.73 -7.00
N PRO A 24 -15.75 24.50 -8.30
CA PRO A 24 -15.89 23.17 -8.85
C PRO A 24 -14.87 22.27 -8.15
N LEU A 25 -15.35 21.18 -7.56
CA LEU A 25 -14.51 20.02 -7.25
C LEU A 25 -13.99 19.52 -8.59
N ALA A 26 -12.78 19.94 -8.96
CA ALA A 26 -12.08 19.40 -10.12
C ALA A 26 -11.80 17.93 -9.82
N TRP A 27 -12.62 17.04 -10.37
CA TRP A 27 -12.25 15.65 -10.51
C TRP A 27 -11.04 15.63 -11.44
N ALA A 28 -9.85 15.36 -10.90
CA ALA A 28 -8.65 15.20 -11.70
C ALA A 28 -8.84 13.96 -12.58
N ALA A 29 -9.13 14.18 -13.86
CA ALA A 29 -8.97 13.15 -14.86
C ALA A 29 -7.46 12.92 -15.03
N VAL A 30 -7.03 11.66 -15.09
CA VAL A 30 -5.66 11.29 -15.43
C VAL A 30 -5.45 11.62 -16.90
N ASP A 31 -4.27 12.11 -17.30
CA ASP A 31 -3.88 12.27 -18.71
C ASP A 31 -2.93 11.14 -19.10
N GLU A 32 -2.86 10.76 -20.39
CA GLU A 32 -1.96 9.69 -20.86
C GLU A 32 -0.49 9.98 -20.50
N SER A 33 -0.08 11.25 -20.55
CA SER A 33 1.27 11.70 -20.18
C SER A 33 1.55 11.66 -18.68
N ASP A 34 0.51 11.59 -17.86
CA ASP A 34 0.57 11.56 -16.39
C ASP A 34 0.19 10.17 -15.83
N LEU A 35 0.30 9.12 -16.64
CA LEU A 35 0.10 7.75 -16.18
C LEU A 35 1.14 7.38 -15.12
N LEU A 36 0.65 7.18 -13.90
CA LEU A 36 1.46 6.73 -12.77
C LEU A 36 1.99 5.30 -12.99
N PRO A 37 3.18 4.98 -12.48
CA PRO A 37 3.62 3.59 -12.33
C PRO A 37 2.63 2.79 -11.49
N VAL A 38 2.53 1.48 -11.72
CA VAL A 38 1.51 0.62 -11.10
C VAL A 38 1.59 0.62 -9.58
N GLU A 39 2.79 0.68 -9.01
CA GLU A 39 3.03 0.72 -7.56
C GLU A 39 2.61 2.06 -6.94
N GLN A 40 2.55 3.12 -7.73
CA GLN A 40 2.08 4.44 -7.29
C GLN A 40 0.56 4.56 -7.48
N ALA A 41 0.03 4.01 -8.56
CA ALA A 41 -1.41 3.96 -8.81
C ALA A 41 -2.15 3.08 -7.79
N PHE A 42 -1.51 1.97 -7.38
CA PHE A 42 -2.06 0.98 -6.46
C PHE A 42 -1.04 0.69 -5.35
N ALA A 43 -0.85 1.64 -4.45
CA ALA A 43 0.11 1.52 -3.36
C ALA A 43 -0.34 0.43 -2.36
N LEU A 44 0.37 -0.69 -2.41
CA LEU A 44 0.08 -1.89 -1.62
C LEU A 44 0.82 -1.89 -0.28
N SER A 45 0.11 -2.21 0.79
CA SER A 45 0.66 -2.45 2.12
C SER A 45 -0.01 -3.65 2.78
N ALA A 46 0.67 -4.27 3.74
CA ALA A 46 0.13 -5.44 4.44
C ALA A 46 0.56 -5.43 5.90
N GLU A 47 -0.38 -5.78 6.79
CA GLU A 47 -0.15 -5.89 8.23
C GLU A 47 -0.90 -7.09 8.82
N ALA A 48 -0.45 -7.57 9.98
CA ALA A 48 -1.11 -8.66 10.71
C ALA A 48 -1.59 -8.12 12.06
N PRO A 49 -2.82 -7.59 12.16
CA PRO A 49 -3.35 -7.10 13.44
C PRO A 49 -3.44 -8.19 14.51
N ALA A 50 -3.58 -9.46 14.09
CA ALA A 50 -3.52 -10.63 14.95
C ALA A 50 -2.75 -11.77 14.26
N ARG A 51 -2.42 -12.86 14.96
CA ARG A 51 -1.67 -13.98 14.35
C ARG A 51 -2.49 -14.80 13.36
N ASP A 52 -3.80 -14.75 13.49
CA ASP A 52 -4.81 -15.44 12.68
C ASP A 52 -5.46 -14.52 11.63
N LEU A 53 -5.06 -13.25 11.55
CA LEU A 53 -5.63 -12.27 10.63
C LEU A 53 -4.54 -11.45 9.95
N ALA A 54 -4.53 -11.51 8.62
CA ALA A 54 -3.78 -10.61 7.76
C ALA A 54 -4.72 -9.58 7.11
N GLU A 55 -4.28 -8.33 7.06
CA GLU A 55 -4.92 -7.25 6.33
C GLU A 55 -3.99 -6.76 5.22
N VAL A 56 -4.51 -6.75 4.00
CA VAL A 56 -3.82 -6.23 2.81
C VAL A 56 -4.58 -5.00 2.35
N ARG A 57 -3.90 -3.85 2.31
CA ARG A 57 -4.50 -2.55 1.99
C ARG A 57 -3.90 -1.97 0.72
N PHE A 58 -4.78 -1.50 -0.15
CA PHE A 58 -4.45 -0.70 -1.31
C PHE A 58 -4.87 0.75 -1.04
N ALA A 59 -3.94 1.69 -1.24
CA ALA A 59 -4.27 3.07 -1.49
C ALA A 59 -4.29 3.29 -3.01
N ILE A 60 -5.45 3.66 -3.54
CA ILE A 60 -5.71 3.76 -4.98
C ILE A 60 -5.68 5.23 -5.36
N ALA A 61 -4.80 5.59 -6.30
CA ALA A 61 -4.68 6.97 -6.75
C ALA A 61 -5.99 7.46 -7.42
N PRO A 62 -6.30 8.78 -7.34
CA PRO A 62 -7.45 9.35 -8.02
C PRO A 62 -7.43 9.06 -9.53
N GLY A 63 -8.58 8.71 -10.10
CA GLY A 63 -8.70 8.35 -11.52
C GLY A 63 -8.27 6.92 -11.86
N TYR A 64 -7.98 6.10 -10.85
CA TYR A 64 -7.68 4.67 -11.00
C TYR A 64 -8.71 3.82 -10.26
N TYR A 65 -8.83 2.56 -10.67
CA TYR A 65 -9.70 1.58 -10.03
C TYR A 65 -9.16 0.14 -10.16
N LEU A 66 -9.48 -0.72 -9.20
CA LEU A 66 -9.17 -2.16 -9.20
C LEU A 66 -10.42 -2.98 -9.50
N TYR A 67 -10.29 -4.11 -10.22
CA TYR A 67 -11.40 -5.04 -10.46
C TYR A 67 -11.52 -6.11 -9.39
N ARG A 68 -12.71 -6.30 -8.81
CA ARG A 68 -12.98 -7.33 -7.78
C ARG A 68 -12.59 -8.73 -8.22
N HIS A 69 -12.98 -9.11 -9.43
CA HIS A 69 -12.76 -10.45 -9.97
C HIS A 69 -11.28 -10.75 -10.32
N ARG A 70 -10.39 -9.76 -10.20
CA ARG A 70 -8.93 -9.90 -10.46
C ARG A 70 -8.10 -9.85 -9.18
N LEU A 71 -8.74 -9.71 -8.02
CA LEU A 71 -8.09 -9.77 -6.72
C LEU A 71 -7.83 -11.21 -6.32
N GLY A 72 -6.66 -11.47 -5.73
CA GLY A 72 -6.32 -12.78 -5.19
C GLY A 72 -5.23 -12.70 -4.13
N LEU A 73 -5.31 -13.58 -3.14
CA LEU A 73 -4.30 -13.76 -2.11
C LEU A 73 -3.86 -15.23 -2.09
N ALA A 74 -2.57 -15.46 -1.98
CA ALA A 74 -1.98 -16.78 -1.83
C ALA A 74 -0.78 -16.72 -0.87
N ALA A 75 -0.54 -17.79 -0.12
CA ALA A 75 0.73 -17.93 0.58
C ALA A 75 1.83 -18.24 -0.46
N VAL A 76 3.03 -17.67 -0.28
CA VAL A 76 4.17 -18.01 -1.14
C VAL A 76 4.64 -19.44 -0.89
N ASP A 77 4.49 -19.92 0.34
CA ASP A 77 4.71 -21.31 0.71
C ASP A 77 3.53 -22.18 0.24
N ASN A 78 3.76 -23.03 -0.76
CA ASN A 78 2.76 -23.93 -1.33
C ASN A 78 2.26 -25.01 -0.35
N SER A 79 2.95 -25.23 0.77
CA SER A 79 2.47 -26.13 1.83
C SER A 79 1.35 -25.50 2.67
N MET A 80 1.18 -24.17 2.59
CA MET A 80 0.17 -23.41 3.31
C MET A 80 -1.01 -23.05 2.41
N GLN A 81 -2.17 -23.65 2.69
CA GLN A 81 -3.42 -23.27 2.04
C GLN A 81 -4.13 -22.20 2.86
N LEU A 82 -4.51 -21.11 2.19
CA LEU A 82 -5.28 -20.03 2.79
C LEU A 82 -6.78 -20.28 2.59
N ALA A 83 -7.58 -19.91 3.60
CA ALA A 83 -9.02 -19.83 3.45
C ALA A 83 -9.40 -18.73 2.43
N PRO A 84 -10.62 -18.72 1.87
CA PRO A 84 -11.09 -17.59 1.08
C PRO A 84 -10.94 -16.28 1.86
N PHE A 85 -10.37 -15.26 1.23
CA PHE A 85 -10.29 -13.93 1.81
C PHE A 85 -11.64 -13.23 1.78
N SER A 86 -11.84 -12.31 2.72
CA SER A 86 -12.95 -11.39 2.71
C SER A 86 -12.56 -10.11 1.96
N VAL A 87 -13.49 -9.63 1.14
CA VAL A 87 -13.38 -8.40 0.36
C VAL A 87 -14.69 -7.63 0.53
N PRO A 88 -14.66 -6.32 0.80
CA PRO A 88 -15.87 -5.51 0.91
C PRO A 88 -16.63 -5.46 -0.43
N ASP A 89 -17.90 -5.06 -0.38
CA ASP A 89 -18.65 -4.83 -1.62
C ASP A 89 -18.06 -3.65 -2.39
N GLY A 90 -18.01 -3.81 -3.72
CA GLY A 90 -17.44 -2.82 -4.63
C GLY A 90 -18.51 -1.95 -5.28
N GLU A 91 -18.06 -1.02 -6.11
CA GLU A 91 -18.93 -0.22 -6.96
C GLU A 91 -19.20 -0.95 -8.27
N PRO A 92 -20.48 -1.15 -8.67
CA PRO A 92 -20.79 -1.76 -9.95
C PRO A 92 -20.38 -0.82 -11.10
N LYS A 93 -19.73 -1.39 -12.11
CA LYS A 93 -19.29 -0.72 -13.33
C LYS A 93 -19.58 -1.61 -14.52
N HIS A 94 -20.08 -1.01 -15.61
CA HIS A 94 -20.16 -1.69 -16.89
C HIS A 94 -18.89 -1.37 -17.70
N ASP A 95 -18.19 -2.41 -18.15
CA ASP A 95 -16.94 -2.35 -18.89
C ASP A 95 -17.12 -3.04 -20.25
N GLU A 96 -16.57 -2.47 -21.33
CA GLU A 96 -16.77 -2.99 -22.68
C GLU A 96 -16.11 -4.36 -22.92
N PHE A 97 -15.10 -4.72 -22.13
CA PHE A 97 -14.38 -5.99 -22.24
C PHE A 97 -14.97 -7.06 -21.32
N PHE A 98 -15.39 -6.67 -20.11
CA PHE A 98 -15.82 -7.61 -19.07
C PHE A 98 -17.33 -7.58 -18.78
N GLY A 99 -18.07 -6.63 -19.34
CA GLY A 99 -19.48 -6.42 -19.02
C GLY A 99 -19.67 -5.86 -17.61
N ASP A 100 -20.65 -6.38 -16.89
CA ASP A 100 -20.94 -5.94 -15.52
C ASP A 100 -19.90 -6.49 -14.54
N VAL A 101 -19.13 -5.58 -13.94
CA VAL A 101 -18.05 -5.87 -12.99
C VAL A 101 -18.20 -5.02 -11.74
N GLU A 102 -17.50 -5.41 -10.68
CA GLU A 102 -17.36 -4.59 -9.48
C GLU A 102 -15.94 -4.04 -9.39
N THR A 103 -15.84 -2.78 -8.99
CA THR A 103 -14.59 -2.04 -8.92
C THR A 103 -14.39 -1.35 -7.57
N TYR A 104 -13.13 -1.05 -7.25
CA TYR A 104 -12.77 -0.32 -6.03
C TYR A 104 -11.96 0.92 -6.38
N ARG A 105 -12.23 2.01 -5.65
CA ARG A 105 -11.56 3.31 -5.76
C ARG A 105 -11.14 3.80 -4.39
N GLU A 106 -10.21 4.77 -4.37
CA GLU A 106 -9.66 5.42 -3.17
C GLU A 106 -8.89 4.48 -2.23
N SER A 107 -9.55 3.48 -1.66
CA SER A 107 -8.92 2.48 -0.81
C SER A 107 -9.64 1.13 -0.87
N LEU A 108 -8.89 0.06 -0.62
CA LEU A 108 -9.43 -1.30 -0.52
C LEU A 108 -8.67 -2.06 0.55
N THR A 109 -9.40 -2.69 1.48
CA THR A 109 -8.83 -3.59 2.49
C THR A 109 -9.33 -5.00 2.26
N LEU A 110 -8.41 -5.94 2.12
CA LEU A 110 -8.68 -7.38 2.07
C LEU A 110 -8.32 -8.00 3.41
N SER A 111 -9.20 -8.86 3.93
CA SER A 111 -8.99 -9.56 5.20
C SER A 111 -8.81 -11.04 4.93
N GLN A 112 -7.66 -11.59 5.30
CA GLN A 112 -7.29 -12.97 5.09
C GLN A 112 -7.13 -13.67 6.44
N LEU A 113 -7.95 -14.70 6.68
CA LEU A 113 -7.76 -15.58 7.83
C LEU A 113 -6.54 -16.47 7.59
N LEU A 114 -5.62 -16.48 8.53
CA LEU A 114 -4.42 -17.31 8.52
C LEU A 114 -4.67 -18.60 9.31
N PRO A 115 -4.06 -19.73 8.89
CA PRO A 115 -4.08 -20.94 9.72
C PRO A 115 -3.31 -20.72 11.03
N GLU A 116 -3.42 -21.66 11.96
CA GLU A 116 -2.64 -21.60 13.19
C GLU A 116 -1.15 -21.75 12.88
N LEU A 117 -0.37 -20.70 13.17
CA LEU A 117 1.07 -20.64 12.89
C LEU A 117 1.88 -20.89 14.17
N PRO A 118 2.98 -21.68 14.12
CA PRO A 118 3.87 -21.89 15.25
C PRO A 118 4.32 -20.55 15.87
N ALA A 119 4.41 -20.48 17.19
CA ALA A 119 4.81 -19.25 17.90
C ALA A 119 6.20 -18.72 17.49
N SER A 120 7.07 -19.59 16.97
CA SER A 120 8.38 -19.25 16.40
C SER A 120 8.30 -18.51 15.07
N THR A 121 7.16 -18.53 14.37
CA THR A 121 6.95 -17.83 13.11
C THR A 121 6.80 -16.34 13.37
N GLN A 122 7.78 -15.55 12.88
CA GLN A 122 7.83 -14.09 13.06
C GLN A 122 7.33 -13.34 11.82
N SER A 123 7.39 -13.96 10.65
CA SER A 123 6.95 -13.36 9.39
C SER A 123 6.36 -14.40 8.46
N LEU A 124 5.47 -13.94 7.57
CA LEU A 124 4.83 -14.72 6.52
C LEU A 124 4.90 -13.92 5.21
N GLU A 125 5.14 -14.58 4.09
CA GLU A 125 5.03 -13.94 2.77
C GLU A 125 3.73 -14.31 2.08
N LEU A 126 3.02 -13.30 1.59
CA LEU A 126 1.83 -13.45 0.76
C LEU A 126 2.11 -12.95 -0.66
N GLU A 127 1.63 -13.67 -1.65
CA GLU A 127 1.48 -13.19 -3.02
C GLU A 127 0.10 -12.54 -3.17
N VAL A 128 0.10 -11.26 -3.54
CA VAL A 128 -1.09 -10.48 -3.85
C VAL A 128 -1.21 -10.35 -5.36
N ARG A 129 -2.36 -10.76 -5.90
CA ARG A 129 -2.72 -10.64 -7.32
C ARG A 129 -3.79 -9.57 -7.46
N TYR A 130 -3.62 -8.68 -8.43
CA TYR A 130 -4.56 -7.60 -8.70
C TYR A 130 -4.43 -7.11 -10.14
N GLN A 131 -5.46 -6.43 -10.61
CA GLN A 131 -5.45 -5.71 -11.86
C GLN A 131 -6.36 -4.50 -11.76
N GLY A 132 -5.91 -3.38 -12.33
CA GLY A 132 -6.69 -2.16 -12.40
C GLY A 132 -6.46 -1.40 -13.70
N CYS A 133 -7.25 -0.35 -13.88
CA CYS A 133 -7.14 0.56 -15.02
C CYS A 133 -7.22 2.00 -14.54
N ALA A 134 -6.78 2.91 -15.41
CA ALA A 134 -7.04 4.33 -15.32
C ALA A 134 -8.35 4.67 -16.05
N ASP A 135 -9.01 5.75 -15.64
CA ASP A 135 -10.27 6.21 -16.23
C ASP A 135 -10.12 6.67 -17.69
N ILE A 136 -8.89 6.91 -18.16
CA ILE A 136 -8.59 7.16 -19.58
C ILE A 136 -8.66 5.92 -20.46
N GLY A 137 -9.03 4.76 -19.92
CA GLY A 137 -9.18 3.51 -20.67
C GLY A 137 -7.91 2.69 -20.80
N ILE A 138 -6.84 3.06 -20.09
CA ILE A 138 -5.58 2.29 -20.05
C ILE A 138 -5.61 1.31 -18.89
N CYS A 139 -5.49 0.02 -19.21
CA CYS A 139 -5.47 -1.05 -18.23
C CYS A 139 -4.05 -1.58 -18.01
N TYR A 140 -3.66 -1.71 -16.74
CA TYR A 140 -2.39 -2.37 -16.40
C TYR A 140 -2.52 -3.88 -16.60
N PRO A 141 -1.42 -4.58 -16.96
CA PRO A 141 -1.41 -6.03 -16.99
C PRO A 141 -1.65 -6.61 -15.58
N PRO A 142 -2.04 -7.90 -15.46
CA PRO A 142 -2.19 -8.55 -14.17
C PRO A 142 -0.90 -8.51 -13.36
N GLN A 143 -1.00 -8.03 -12.12
CA GLN A 143 0.13 -7.87 -11.21
C GLN A 143 0.22 -9.05 -10.24
N ARG A 144 1.46 -9.35 -9.82
CA ARG A 144 1.76 -10.28 -8.73
C ARG A 144 2.83 -9.65 -7.85
N THR A 145 2.46 -9.24 -6.65
CA THR A 145 3.36 -8.59 -5.71
C THR A 145 3.48 -9.43 -4.45
N ARG A 146 4.72 -9.69 -4.00
CA ARG A 146 4.95 -10.34 -2.71
C ARG A 146 5.02 -9.30 -1.60
N VAL A 147 4.33 -9.56 -0.50
CA VAL A 147 4.35 -8.73 0.70
C VAL A 147 4.77 -9.58 1.89
N THR A 148 5.65 -9.02 2.73
CA THR A 148 6.08 -9.66 3.97
C THR A 148 5.23 -9.13 5.12
N LEU A 149 4.42 -10.00 5.70
CA LEU A 149 3.70 -9.75 6.93
C LEU A 149 4.60 -10.03 8.13
N ARG A 150 4.69 -9.08 9.05
CA ARG A 150 5.26 -9.33 10.38
C ARG A 150 4.14 -9.75 11.32
N LEU A 151 4.29 -10.92 11.91
CA LEU A 151 3.30 -11.48 12.83
C LEU A 151 3.54 -10.96 14.24
N PRO A 152 2.49 -10.63 15.00
CA PRO A 152 2.64 -10.29 16.41
C PRO A 152 3.21 -11.49 17.17
N PRO A 153 3.96 -11.28 18.27
CA PRO A 153 4.61 -12.35 19.01
C PRO A 153 3.60 -13.43 19.41
N GLY A 154 3.94 -14.69 19.15
CA GLY A 154 3.16 -15.84 19.60
C GLY A 154 3.18 -15.84 21.12
N GLY A 155 2.06 -15.48 21.73
CA GLY A 155 1.90 -15.55 23.17
C GLY A 155 2.12 -16.98 23.63
N SER A 156 3.33 -17.28 24.12
CA SER A 156 3.41 -18.15 25.27
C SER A 156 2.59 -17.41 26.33
N LEU A 157 1.49 -18.01 26.77
CA LEU A 157 0.95 -17.71 28.10
C LEU A 157 2.12 -17.95 29.05
N GLY A 158 2.90 -16.90 29.29
CA GLY A 158 3.98 -16.92 30.24
C GLY A 158 3.34 -17.36 31.53
N THR A 159 3.72 -18.55 32.00
CA THR A 159 3.56 -18.90 33.39
C THR A 159 4.16 -17.74 34.16
N VAL A 160 3.29 -16.90 34.70
CA VAL A 160 3.66 -15.84 35.61
C VAL A 160 4.16 -16.57 36.85
N ALA A 161 5.46 -16.84 36.89
CA ALA A 161 6.10 -17.21 38.12
C ALA A 161 5.83 -16.07 39.11
N PRO A 162 5.35 -16.35 40.33
CA PRO A 162 5.10 -15.30 41.30
C PRO A 162 6.41 -14.55 41.55
N ALA A 163 6.38 -13.23 41.34
CA ALA A 163 7.47 -12.35 41.68
C ALA A 163 7.57 -12.28 43.21
N ASP A 164 8.57 -12.95 43.77
CA ASP A 164 9.02 -12.68 45.13
C ASP A 164 9.58 -11.26 45.18
N PHE A 165 8.90 -10.40 45.95
CA PHE A 165 9.40 -9.10 46.35
C PHE A 165 10.58 -9.30 47.30
N ALA A 166 11.80 -9.07 46.81
CA ALA A 166 12.96 -8.85 47.66
C ALA A 166 13.48 -7.42 47.42
N ASP A 167 13.03 -6.53 48.30
CA ASP A 167 13.74 -5.31 48.70
C ASP A 167 15.18 -5.66 49.05
N THR A 168 16.16 -5.10 48.35
CA THR A 168 17.48 -4.74 48.91
C THR A 168 18.20 -3.86 47.89
N SER A 169 18.22 -2.55 48.14
CA SER A 169 19.29 -1.70 47.63
C SER A 169 20.53 -1.88 48.51
N PRO A 170 21.73 -1.93 47.91
CA PRO A 170 22.72 -1.00 48.38
C PRO A 170 23.44 -0.30 47.22
N ARG A 171 23.64 1.01 47.41
CA ARG A 171 24.64 1.82 46.74
C ARG A 171 26.03 1.22 46.99
N VAL A 172 26.93 1.23 46.01
CA VAL A 172 28.22 1.94 46.08
C VAL A 172 28.80 2.12 44.67
N SER A 173 29.15 3.38 44.43
CA SER A 173 30.20 3.96 43.62
C SER A 173 31.15 3.07 42.81
N GLY A 174 31.33 3.47 41.56
CA GLY A 174 32.61 3.43 40.87
C GLY A 174 32.55 2.76 39.51
N LEU A 175 32.48 3.56 38.44
CA LEU A 175 33.07 3.19 37.15
C LEU A 175 33.33 4.45 36.31
N SER A 176 34.57 4.89 36.46
CA SER A 176 35.44 5.61 35.52
C SER A 176 34.83 6.14 34.21
N LEU A 177 34.82 7.48 34.10
CA LEU A 177 35.14 8.15 32.84
C LEU A 177 36.58 7.81 32.45
N GLY A 178 36.78 7.32 31.23
CA GLY A 178 38.10 6.96 30.72
C GLY A 178 38.19 6.75 29.20
N VAL A 179 38.06 7.84 28.46
CA VAL A 179 38.79 8.26 27.23
C VAL A 179 38.82 7.31 25.98
N PRO A 180 39.35 7.73 24.81
CA PRO A 180 38.60 7.75 23.55
C PRO A 180 39.14 6.71 22.54
N GLY A 181 38.41 6.43 21.47
CA GLY A 181 38.94 5.56 20.42
C GLY A 181 38.03 5.49 19.23
N GLY A 182 38.38 6.22 18.18
CA GLY A 182 37.65 6.26 16.92
C GLY A 182 37.49 4.88 16.30
N GLY A 183 36.29 4.63 15.81
CA GLY A 183 35.96 3.51 14.95
C GLY A 183 34.95 4.02 13.93
N SER A 184 35.50 4.45 12.80
CA SER A 184 34.81 4.93 11.61
C SER A 184 33.50 4.19 11.38
N LEU A 185 32.39 4.93 11.40
CA LEU A 185 31.15 4.48 10.80
C LEU A 185 31.47 4.11 9.35
N LEU A 186 31.06 2.90 8.97
CA LEU A 186 31.06 2.41 7.60
C LEU A 186 30.17 3.35 6.78
N ALA A 187 30.80 4.38 6.22
CA ALA A 187 30.28 5.12 5.09
C ALA A 187 30.23 4.12 3.92
N GLY A 188 29.05 3.57 3.65
CA GLY A 188 28.77 2.90 2.40
C GLY A 188 28.99 3.91 1.28
N ASN A 189 30.10 3.75 0.57
CA ASN A 189 30.50 4.65 -0.50
C ASN A 189 29.51 4.46 -1.66
N ALA A 190 28.81 5.52 -2.07
CA ALA A 190 27.85 5.52 -3.17
C ALA A 190 28.55 5.49 -4.55
N GLN A 191 29.53 4.60 -4.72
CA GLN A 191 30.43 4.58 -5.88
C GLN A 191 30.64 3.18 -6.48
N ASP A 192 29.87 2.17 -6.07
CA ASP A 192 29.83 0.86 -6.76
C ASP A 192 28.61 0.71 -7.69
N ALA A 193 27.92 1.80 -8.02
CA ALA A 193 26.94 1.81 -9.10
C ALA A 193 27.66 2.12 -10.42
N LEU A 194 27.81 1.10 -11.27
CA LEU A 194 28.32 1.27 -12.63
C LEU A 194 27.36 2.17 -13.44
N PRO A 195 27.87 3.06 -14.30
CA PRO A 195 27.04 3.90 -15.15
C PRO A 195 26.20 3.05 -16.13
N GLU A 196 25.07 3.60 -16.57
CA GLU A 196 24.03 2.89 -17.32
C GLU A 196 24.52 2.23 -18.63
N ASP A 197 25.55 2.79 -19.25
CA ASP A 197 26.18 2.28 -20.47
C ASP A 197 27.13 1.09 -20.25
N GLU A 198 27.53 0.84 -18.99
CA GLU A 198 28.29 -0.35 -18.59
C GLU A 198 27.40 -1.46 -18.02
N ALA A 199 26.23 -1.11 -17.49
CA ALA A 199 25.31 -2.07 -16.85
C ALA A 199 24.48 -2.90 -17.84
N PHE A 200 24.25 -2.40 -19.06
CA PHE A 200 23.37 -3.05 -20.04
C PHE A 200 24.08 -3.24 -21.38
N ARG A 201 25.08 -4.11 -21.44
CA ARG A 201 25.68 -4.52 -22.72
C ARG A 201 24.83 -5.64 -23.33
N PHE A 202 24.59 -5.57 -24.63
CA PHE A 202 23.96 -6.67 -25.35
C PHE A 202 24.75 -6.97 -26.61
N GLU A 203 24.85 -8.25 -26.93
CA GLU A 203 25.45 -8.75 -28.16
C GLU A 203 24.34 -9.39 -28.99
N ALA A 204 24.30 -9.05 -30.27
CA ALA A 204 23.33 -9.59 -31.21
C ALA A 204 24.07 -10.34 -32.32
N ILE A 205 23.79 -11.63 -32.45
CA ILE A 205 24.43 -12.53 -33.41
C ILE A 205 23.39 -12.93 -34.45
N ALA A 206 23.65 -12.64 -35.73
CA ALA A 206 22.81 -13.11 -36.82
C ALA A 206 22.97 -14.63 -36.97
N THR A 207 21.90 -15.39 -36.75
CA THR A 207 21.91 -16.85 -36.84
C THR A 207 21.32 -17.35 -38.17
N ALA A 208 20.45 -16.55 -38.81
CA ALA A 208 19.88 -16.82 -40.13
C ALA A 208 19.47 -15.50 -40.84
N PRO A 209 19.07 -15.52 -42.11
CA PRO A 209 18.66 -14.31 -42.85
C PRO A 209 17.47 -13.55 -42.24
N ASP A 210 16.63 -14.25 -41.47
CA ASP A 210 15.44 -13.75 -40.78
C ASP A 210 15.48 -13.97 -39.27
N GLN A 211 16.62 -14.39 -38.71
CA GLN A 211 16.75 -14.67 -37.26
C GLN A 211 18.01 -14.07 -36.67
N MET A 212 17.83 -13.47 -35.49
CA MET A 212 18.90 -12.91 -34.68
C MET A 212 18.74 -13.37 -33.24
N LEU A 213 19.84 -13.84 -32.65
CA LEU A 213 19.92 -14.16 -31.23
C LEU A 213 20.49 -12.94 -30.49
N VAL A 214 19.71 -12.39 -29.56
CA VAL A 214 20.13 -11.28 -28.70
C VAL A 214 20.36 -11.80 -27.29
N ARG A 215 21.54 -11.52 -26.72
CA ARG A 215 21.86 -11.83 -25.32
C ARG A 215 22.38 -10.59 -24.59
N PHE A 216 21.95 -10.42 -23.35
CA PHE A 216 22.47 -9.41 -22.43
C PHE A 216 23.71 -9.97 -21.70
N THR A 217 24.75 -9.17 -21.53
CA THR A 217 26.01 -9.54 -20.87
C THR A 217 26.48 -8.46 -19.91
#